data_AF-A0A2D7NTZ7-F1
#
_entry.id   AF-A0A2D7NTZ7-F1
#
_cell.length_a   1.000
_cell.length_b   1.000
_cell.length_c   1.000
_cell.angle_alpha   90.00
_cell.angle_beta   90.00
_cell.angle_gamma   90.00
#
_symmetry.space_group_name_H-M   'P 1'
#
loop_
_entity.id
_entity.type
_entity.pdbx_description
1 polymer ?
#
loop_
_entity_poly.entity_id
_entity_poly.type
_entity_poly.pdbx_seq_one_letter_code
_entity_poly.pdbx_strand_id
1 'polypeptide(L)'
;MCLIVFAHYAHPKYPFILLANRDEYYERPTQQMDFWEDEPDIIGGRDLVAGGTWLAMNSSGVFAAVTNVRASGVQLNAKSRGYLPIDFLKSSLTSEVYMRRLLTQTRSYNGFNLLTR
;
A
#
# COMPACT_ATOMS: atom_id res chain seq x y z
N MET A 1 -5.33 13.61 4.23
CA MET A 1 -3.94 13.14 4.36
C MET A 1 -3.93 11.75 4.98
N CYS A 2 -3.46 10.73 4.25
CA CYS A 2 -3.36 9.37 4.77
C CYS A 2 -2.36 9.29 5.94
N LEU A 3 -2.60 8.35 6.85
CA LEU A 3 -1.76 8.11 8.02
C LEU A 3 -1.47 6.62 8.15
N ILE A 4 -0.21 6.28 8.46
CA ILE A 4 0.17 4.96 8.96
C ILE A 4 0.69 5.13 10.38
N VAL A 5 0.18 4.32 11.29
CA VAL A 5 0.70 4.17 12.66
C VAL A 5 1.04 2.71 12.87
N PHE A 6 2.21 2.45 13.43
CA PHE A 6 2.59 1.09 13.83
C PHE A 6 3.25 1.07 15.20
N ALA A 7 3.11 -0.07 15.86
CA ALA A 7 3.73 -0.36 17.14
C ALA A 7 4.51 -1.67 17.00
N HIS A 8 5.80 -1.64 17.36
CA HIS A 8 6.71 -2.78 17.26
C HIS A 8 7.15 -3.19 18.66
N TYR A 9 6.77 -4.40 19.08
CA TYR A 9 6.96 -4.93 20.44
C TYR A 9 6.52 -3.98 21.57
N ALA A 10 5.53 -3.13 21.31
CA ALA A 10 5.02 -2.17 22.30
C ALA A 10 3.74 -2.66 23.02
N HIS A 11 3.23 -3.85 22.70
CA HIS A 11 2.02 -4.42 23.29
C HIS A 11 2.30 -5.86 23.79
N PRO A 12 1.83 -6.25 24.99
CA PRO A 12 2.16 -7.55 25.59
C PRO A 12 1.64 -8.76 24.79
N LYS A 13 0.57 -8.59 24.00
CA LYS A 13 -0.05 -9.65 23.20
C LYS A 13 0.34 -9.63 21.71
N TYR A 14 0.70 -8.47 21.18
CA TYR A 14 0.86 -8.27 19.73
C TYR A 14 2.27 -7.80 19.45
N PRO A 15 3.12 -8.63 18.81
CA PRO A 15 4.50 -8.23 18.49
C PRO A 15 4.54 -7.09 17.48
N PHE A 16 3.49 -6.95 16.68
CA PHE A 16 3.33 -5.86 15.73
C PHE A 16 1.85 -5.49 15.58
N ILE A 17 1.58 -4.18 15.55
CA ILE A 17 0.26 -3.62 15.26
C ILE A 17 0.46 -2.58 14.16
N LEU A 18 -0.38 -2.60 13.13
CA LEU A 18 -0.38 -1.63 12.03
C LEU A 18 -1.79 -1.12 11.81
N LEU A 19 -1.92 0.21 11.75
CA LEU A 19 -3.15 0.90 11.41
C LEU A 19 -2.85 1.82 10.23
N ALA A 20 -3.66 1.72 9.17
CA ALA A 20 -3.55 2.59 8.01
C ALA A 20 -4.90 3.26 7.76
N ASN A 21 -4.94 4.58 7.92
CA ASN A 21 -6.09 5.40 7.58
C ASN A 21 -5.89 6.02 6.20
N ARG A 22 -6.77 5.69 5.25
CA ARG A 22 -6.84 6.35 3.95
C ARG A 22 -7.82 7.52 4.04
N ASP A 23 -7.29 8.72 3.91
CA ASP A 23 -8.09 9.94 3.84
C ASP A 23 -8.14 10.39 2.38
N GLU A 24 -9.34 10.35 1.80
CA GLU A 24 -9.59 10.49 0.37
C GLU A 24 -10.98 11.09 0.11
N TYR A 25 -11.19 11.61 -1.10
CA TYR A 25 -12.48 12.13 -1.54
C TYR A 25 -13.62 11.10 -1.39
N TYR A 26 -14.76 11.55 -0.84
CA TYR A 26 -15.95 10.73 -0.66
C TYR A 26 -16.49 10.13 -1.96
N GLU A 27 -16.34 10.84 -3.08
CA GLU A 27 -16.76 10.38 -4.40
C GLU A 27 -15.88 9.28 -5.00
N ARG A 28 -14.75 8.94 -4.35
CA ARG A 28 -13.84 7.89 -4.81
C ARG A 28 -14.21 6.56 -4.17
N PRO A 29 -15.00 5.70 -4.85
CA PRO A 29 -15.50 4.47 -4.28
C PRO A 29 -14.38 3.49 -3.90
N THR A 30 -14.62 2.73 -2.84
CA THR A 30 -13.74 1.67 -2.38
C THR A 30 -14.52 0.43 -2.00
N GLN A 31 -13.94 -0.73 -2.24
CA GLN A 31 -14.39 -1.99 -1.64
C GLN A 31 -13.84 -2.09 -0.22
N GLN A 32 -14.66 -2.61 0.70
CA GLN A 32 -14.22 -2.94 2.05
C GLN A 32 -13.14 -4.01 2.03
N MET A 33 -12.45 -4.19 3.17
CA MET A 33 -11.43 -5.22 3.29
C MET A 33 -12.06 -6.60 3.12
N ASP A 34 -11.61 -7.31 2.09
CA ASP A 34 -11.95 -8.69 1.81
C ASP A 34 -10.81 -9.34 1.02
N PHE A 35 -10.89 -10.65 0.81
CA PHE A 35 -10.09 -11.34 -0.19
C PHE A 35 -10.55 -10.90 -1.59
N TRP A 36 -9.60 -10.62 -2.47
CA TRP A 36 -9.92 -10.13 -3.81
C TRP A 36 -10.29 -11.29 -4.73
N GLU A 37 -11.40 -11.18 -5.46
CA GLU A 37 -11.87 -12.25 -6.35
C GLU A 37 -10.87 -12.56 -7.48
N ASP A 38 -10.20 -11.55 -8.02
CA ASP A 38 -9.20 -11.65 -9.09
C ASP A 38 -7.79 -11.97 -8.58
N GLU A 39 -7.51 -11.74 -7.30
CA GLU A 39 -6.24 -12.05 -6.65
C GLU A 39 -6.49 -12.65 -5.24
N PRO A 40 -6.96 -13.91 -5.13
CA PRO A 40 -7.45 -14.47 -3.87
C PRO A 40 -6.40 -14.59 -2.75
N ASP A 41 -5.12 -14.47 -3.09
CA ASP A 41 -4.03 -14.42 -2.11
C ASP A 41 -3.96 -13.09 -1.36
N ILE A 42 -4.59 -12.03 -1.88
CA ILE A 42 -4.53 -10.68 -1.32
C ILE A 42 -5.80 -10.40 -0.52
N ILE A 43 -5.63 -9.95 0.72
CA ILE A 43 -6.68 -9.36 1.56
C ILE A 43 -6.38 -7.88 1.80
N GLY A 44 -7.37 -7.02 1.56
CA GLY A 44 -7.23 -5.59 1.74
C GLY A 44 -8.40 -4.80 1.19
N GLY A 45 -8.50 -3.51 1.55
CA GLY A 45 -9.46 -2.63 0.90
C GLY A 45 -9.02 -2.30 -0.53
N ARG A 46 -9.96 -2.12 -1.46
CA ARG A 46 -9.65 -1.85 -2.87
C ARG A 46 -10.18 -0.50 -3.32
N ASP A 47 -9.33 0.26 -4.00
CA ASP A 47 -9.72 1.47 -4.72
C ASP A 47 -10.42 1.08 -6.02
N LEU A 48 -11.71 1.39 -6.15
CA LEU A 48 -12.49 0.97 -7.32
C LEU A 48 -12.32 1.89 -8.53
N VAL A 49 -11.61 3.01 -8.39
CA VAL A 49 -11.30 3.92 -9.50
C VAL A 49 -9.97 3.55 -10.15
N ALA A 50 -8.93 3.35 -9.34
CA ALA A 50 -7.59 3.03 -9.83
C ALA A 50 -7.21 1.56 -9.68
N GLY A 51 -8.05 0.70 -9.12
CA GLY A 51 -7.79 -0.74 -8.93
C GLY A 51 -6.72 -1.09 -7.88
N GLY A 52 -6.17 -0.09 -7.18
CA GLY A 52 -5.08 -0.25 -6.21
C GLY A 52 -5.56 -0.52 -4.77
N THR A 53 -4.62 -0.52 -3.82
CA THR A 53 -4.90 -0.54 -2.37
C THR A 53 -4.02 0.44 -1.60
N TRP A 54 -4.40 0.75 -0.37
CA TRP A 54 -3.59 1.54 0.57
C TRP A 54 -2.92 0.68 1.64
N LEU A 55 -3.47 -0.50 1.93
CA LEU A 55 -2.96 -1.49 2.87
C LEU A 55 -3.53 -2.85 2.47
N ALA A 56 -2.64 -3.81 2.27
CA ALA A 56 -3.01 -5.20 2.03
C ALA A 56 -1.98 -6.17 2.62
N MET A 57 -2.39 -7.42 2.75
CA MET A 57 -1.57 -8.55 3.19
C MET A 57 -1.80 -9.73 2.26
N ASN A 58 -0.81 -10.60 2.11
CA ASN A 58 -0.97 -11.89 1.44
C ASN A 58 -1.18 -13.05 2.42
N SER A 59 -1.54 -14.25 1.94
CA SER A 59 -1.76 -15.42 2.80
C SER A 59 -0.52 -15.87 3.60
N SER A 60 0.67 -15.46 3.16
CA SER A 60 1.95 -15.70 3.85
C SER A 60 2.22 -14.71 4.99
N GLY A 61 1.31 -13.76 5.26
CA GLY A 61 1.45 -12.77 6.34
C GLY A 61 2.40 -11.60 6.03
N VAL A 62 2.81 -11.45 4.76
CA VAL A 62 3.56 -10.30 4.27
C VAL A 62 2.57 -9.17 4.01
N PHE A 63 2.89 -7.95 4.43
CA PHE A 63 2.05 -6.77 4.20
C PHE A 63 2.79 -5.69 3.43
N ALA A 64 2.02 -4.83 2.78
CA ALA A 64 2.49 -3.57 2.26
C ALA A 64 1.44 -2.47 2.42
N ALA A 65 1.91 -1.26 2.68
CA ALA A 65 1.07 -0.08 2.90
C ALA A 65 1.70 1.15 2.26
N VAL A 66 0.86 2.02 1.70
CA VAL A 66 1.31 3.23 1.00
C VAL A 66 0.58 4.46 1.53
N THR A 67 1.33 5.56 1.66
CA THR A 67 0.76 6.91 1.93
C THR A 67 1.20 7.88 0.85
N ASN A 68 0.35 8.88 0.61
CA ASN A 68 0.66 9.98 -0.30
C ASN A 68 1.59 10.98 0.39
N VAL A 69 2.57 11.51 -0.34
CA VAL A 69 3.33 12.70 0.08
C VAL A 69 2.73 13.92 -0.62
N ARG A 70 2.41 14.97 0.15
CA ARG A 70 1.93 16.23 -0.40
C ARG A 70 3.10 16.95 -1.07
N ALA A 71 3.07 17.08 -2.38
CA ALA A 71 4.05 17.81 -3.16
C ALA A 71 3.42 19.06 -3.77
N SER A 72 4.24 20.08 -4.06
CA SER A 72 3.80 21.32 -4.72
C SER A 72 3.36 21.11 -6.18
N GLY A 73 3.81 20.03 -6.81
CA GLY A 73 3.40 19.63 -8.16
C GLY A 73 2.81 18.22 -8.18
N VAL A 74 1.77 18.03 -9.00
CA VAL A 74 1.15 16.74 -9.27
C VAL A 74 1.36 16.41 -10.75
N GLN A 75 1.98 15.27 -11.03
CA GLN A 75 2.05 14.73 -12.38
C GLN A 75 0.72 14.05 -12.70
N LEU A 76 0.00 14.57 -13.69
CA LEU A 76 -1.33 14.10 -14.09
C LEU A 76 -1.31 12.67 -14.65
N ASN A 77 -0.23 12.30 -15.35
CA ASN A 77 -0.07 10.98 -15.99
C ASN A 77 0.76 10.00 -15.15
N ALA A 78 0.92 10.25 -13.84
CA ALA A 78 1.63 9.34 -12.97
C ALA A 78 0.80 8.05 -12.73
N LYS A 79 1.49 6.92 -12.58
CA LYS A 79 0.88 5.66 -12.16
C LYS A 79 0.24 5.82 -10.77
N SER A 80 -0.84 5.09 -10.54
CA SER A 80 -1.45 5.02 -9.20
C SER A 80 -0.48 4.36 -8.23
N ARG A 81 -0.20 5.04 -7.11
CA ARG A 81 0.61 4.52 -6.00
C ARG A 81 -0.03 3.29 -5.34
N GLY A 82 -1.35 3.12 -5.49
CA GLY A 82 -2.06 1.98 -4.93
C GLY A 82 -1.68 0.63 -5.55
N TYR A 83 -0.96 0.63 -6.68
CA TYR A 83 -0.39 -0.60 -7.23
C TYR A 83 0.90 -1.04 -6.51
N LEU A 84 1.60 -0.13 -5.82
CA LEU A 84 2.86 -0.45 -5.15
C LEU A 84 2.72 -1.59 -4.11
N PRO A 85 1.69 -1.60 -3.23
CA PRO A 85 1.49 -2.73 -2.34
C PRO A 85 1.19 -4.04 -3.07
N ILE A 86 0.36 -4.00 -4.12
CA ILE A 86 -0.04 -5.18 -4.90
C ILE A 86 1.18 -5.79 -5.58
N ASP A 87 1.94 -4.97 -6.30
CA ASP A 87 3.14 -5.39 -7.03
C ASP A 87 4.20 -5.99 -6.10
N PHE A 88 4.31 -5.46 -4.87
CA PHE A 88 5.18 -6.03 -3.85
C PHE A 88 4.69 -7.40 -3.37
N LEU A 89 3.41 -7.51 -2.99
CA LEU A 89 2.81 -8.74 -2.46
C LEU A 89 2.81 -9.90 -3.46
N LYS A 90 2.73 -9.60 -4.76
CA LYS A 90 2.83 -10.57 -5.86
C LYS A 90 4.27 -10.94 -6.22
N SER A 91 5.26 -10.23 -5.70
CA SER A 91 6.66 -10.50 -5.98
C SER A 91 7.22 -11.55 -5.01
N SER A 92 8.16 -12.35 -5.49
CA SER A 92 8.97 -13.25 -4.63
C SER A 92 10.22 -12.56 -4.08
N LEU A 93 10.34 -11.24 -4.24
CA LEU A 93 11.52 -10.48 -3.85
C LEU A 93 11.47 -10.16 -2.36
N THR A 94 12.65 -10.07 -1.74
CA THR A 94 12.74 -9.49 -0.40
C THR A 94 12.42 -7.99 -0.45
N SER A 95 11.97 -7.44 0.68
CA SER A 95 11.74 -6.00 0.84
C SER A 95 12.92 -5.16 0.34
N GLU A 96 14.16 -5.53 0.70
CA GLU A 96 15.36 -4.79 0.27
C GLU A 96 15.53 -4.79 -1.26
N VAL A 97 15.43 -5.96 -1.91
CA VAL A 97 15.61 -6.08 -3.36
C VAL A 97 14.50 -5.36 -4.11
N TYR A 98 13.25 -5.48 -3.63
CA TYR A 98 12.12 -4.78 -4.21
C TYR A 98 12.29 -3.26 -4.13
N MET A 99 12.67 -2.73 -2.97
CA MET A 99 12.89 -1.29 -2.78
C MET A 99 14.01 -0.76 -3.68
N ARG A 100 15.13 -1.47 -3.81
CA ARG A 100 16.21 -1.11 -4.74
C ARG A 100 15.72 -1.03 -6.19
N ARG A 101 14.88 -1.97 -6.62
CA ARG A 101 14.25 -1.95 -7.95
C ARG A 101 13.29 -0.78 -8.08
N LEU A 102 12.44 -0.53 -7.08
CA LEU A 102 11.45 0.55 -7.09
C LEU A 102 12.11 1.93 -7.21
N LEU A 103 13.29 2.14 -6.61
CA LEU A 103 14.05 3.39 -6.73
C LEU A 103 14.29 3.79 -8.20
N THR A 104 14.52 2.81 -9.09
CA THR A 104 14.71 3.05 -10.53
C THR A 104 13.45 3.51 -11.26
N GLN A 105 12.27 3.32 -10.66
CA GLN A 105 10.96 3.59 -11.26
C GLN A 105 10.20 4.72 -10.56
N THR A 106 10.77 5.31 -9.51
CA THR A 106 10.13 6.35 -8.66
C THR A 106 9.53 7.50 -9.45
N ARG A 107 10.16 7.92 -10.54
CA ARG A 107 9.68 8.99 -11.44
C ARG A 107 8.34 8.69 -12.14
N SER A 108 7.88 7.43 -12.10
CA SER A 108 6.57 7.05 -12.67
C SER A 108 5.41 7.35 -11.73
N TYR A 109 5.67 7.74 -10.48
CA TYR A 109 4.68 7.94 -9.44
C TYR A 109 4.77 9.35 -8.87
N ASN A 110 3.63 9.91 -8.46
CA ASN A 110 3.63 11.07 -7.56
C ASN A 110 4.24 10.68 -6.20
N GLY A 111 4.75 11.63 -5.43
CA GLY A 111 5.41 11.37 -4.14
C GLY A 111 4.61 10.45 -3.21
N PHE A 112 5.31 9.52 -2.55
CA PHE A 112 4.73 8.50 -1.68
C PHE A 112 5.71 8.05 -0.58
N ASN A 113 5.17 7.45 0.48
CA ASN A 113 5.92 6.56 1.36
C ASN A 113 5.36 5.14 1.20
N LEU A 114 6.25 4.14 1.11
CA LEU A 114 5.89 2.73 1.05
C LEU A 114 6.50 2.02 2.27
N LEU A 115 5.69 1.26 2.99
CA LEU A 115 6.09 0.44 4.12
C LEU A 115 5.80 -1.03 3.79
N THR A 116 6.79 -1.90 3.95
CA THR A 116 6.67 -3.34 3.70
C THR A 116 7.25 -4.15 4.86
N ARG A 117 6.85 -5.42 4.95
CA ARG A 117 7.39 -6.41 5.88
C ARG A 117 8.44 -7.30 5.23
#